data_AF-A0A847YUI6-F1
#
_entry.id   AF-A0A847YUI6-F1
#
_cell.length_a   1.000
_cell.length_b   1.000
_cell.length_c   1.000
_cell.angle_alpha   90.00
_cell.angle_beta   90.00
_cell.angle_gamma   90.00
#
_symmetry.space_group_name_H-M   'P 1'
#
loop_
_entity.id
_entity.type
_entity.pdbx_description
1 polymer ?
#
loop_
_entity_poly.entity_id
_entity_poly.type
_entity_poly.pdbx_seq_one_letter_code
_entity_poly.pdbx_strand_id
1 'polypeptide(L)'
;MNTKRNHSRYITIFIGGLDFYTENIPTTGEMKDHLPLLQKRIDDATKALPAAKFSGNIEQQWYEGLGSNKRHKYETLDPKTGEIKETVY
;
A
#
# COMPACT_ATOMS: atom_id res chain seq x y z
N MET A 1 0.79 -27.00 -11.51
CA MET A 1 -0.18 -25.91 -11.25
C MET A 1 0.61 -24.68 -10.83
N ASN A 2 0.67 -23.63 -11.65
CA ASN A 2 1.16 -22.32 -11.20
C ASN A 2 0.11 -21.78 -10.24
N THR A 3 0.38 -21.81 -8.94
CA THR A 3 -0.40 -21.09 -7.95
C THR A 3 -0.27 -19.61 -8.28
N LYS A 4 -1.24 -19.06 -9.03
CA LYS A 4 -1.38 -17.61 -9.17
C LYS A 4 -1.52 -17.07 -7.75
N ARG A 5 -0.45 -16.43 -7.27
CA ARG A 5 -0.46 -15.69 -6.02
C ARG A 5 -1.40 -14.51 -6.20
N ASN A 6 -2.66 -14.68 -5.78
CA ASN A 6 -3.60 -13.58 -5.74
C ASN A 6 -3.12 -12.62 -4.65
N HIS A 7 -3.01 -11.36 -5.03
CA HIS A 7 -2.71 -10.29 -4.11
C HIS A 7 -3.63 -9.12 -4.42
N SER A 8 -3.83 -8.29 -3.41
CA SER A 8 -4.47 -6.98 -3.56
C SER A 8 -3.44 -5.91 -3.29
N ARG A 9 -3.64 -4.72 -3.87
CA ARG A 9 -2.73 -3.59 -3.70
C ARG A 9 -3.51 -2.33 -3.37
N TYR A 10 -2.97 -1.55 -2.45
CA TYR A 10 -3.64 -0.38 -1.90
C TYR A 10 -2.66 0.79 -1.77
N ILE A 11 -3.18 2.01 -1.91
CA ILE A 11 -2.55 3.22 -1.37
C ILE A 11 -3.26 3.52 -0.06
N THR A 12 -2.51 3.67 1.02
CA THR A 12 -3.02 4.15 2.31
C THR A 12 -2.39 5.49 2.64
N ILE A 13 -3.24 6.47 2.95
CA ILE A 13 -2.87 7.82 3.38
C ILE A 13 -3.14 7.92 4.87
N PHE A 14 -2.16 8.44 5.60
CA PHE A 14 -2.21 8.64 7.03
C PHE A 14 -2.26 10.14 7.36
N ILE A 15 -2.97 10.48 8.43
CA ILE A 15 -2.96 11.81 9.06
C ILE A 15 -2.46 11.66 10.50
N GLY A 16 -1.32 12.28 10.82
CA GLY A 16 -0.74 12.15 12.16
C GLY A 16 -0.46 10.70 12.60
N GLY A 17 -0.21 9.80 11.65
CA GLY A 17 0.04 8.38 11.90
C GLY A 17 -1.22 7.49 11.98
N LEU A 18 -2.41 8.04 11.77
CA LEU A 18 -3.68 7.30 11.73
C LEU A 18 -4.17 7.13 10.30
N ASP A 19 -4.74 5.97 9.97
CA ASP A 19 -5.37 5.68 8.68
C ASP A 19 -6.48 6.69 8.40
N PHE A 20 -6.29 7.49 7.35
CA PHE A 20 -7.23 8.53 6.95
C PHE A 20 -8.03 8.11 5.72
N TYR A 21 -7.36 7.47 4.77
CA TYR A 21 -7.94 7.09 3.48
C TYR A 21 -7.18 5.91 2.87
N THR A 22 -7.91 4.95 2.30
CA THR A 22 -7.33 3.83 1.56
C THR A 22 -8.05 3.67 0.22
N GLU A 23 -7.30 3.49 -0.85
CA GLU A 23 -7.84 3.15 -2.17
C GLU A 23 -7.22 1.89 -2.75
N ASN A 24 -8.03 1.11 -3.46
CA ASN A 24 -7.56 -0.01 -4.26
C ASN A 24 -6.84 0.50 -5.51
N ILE A 25 -5.69 -0.09 -5.83
CA ILE A 25 -4.96 0.19 -7.07
C ILE A 25 -4.67 -1.09 -7.85
N PRO A 26 -4.39 -1.00 -9.17
CA PRO A 26 -4.08 -2.17 -9.98
C PRO A 26 -2.90 -2.98 -9.42
N THR A 27 -2.99 -4.29 -9.58
CA THR A 27 -1.96 -5.27 -9.18
C THR A 27 -0.99 -5.61 -10.32
N THR A 28 -1.24 -5.06 -11.52
CA THR A 28 -0.33 -5.15 -12.66
C THR A 28 0.91 -4.27 -12.43
N GLY A 29 2.07 -4.70 -12.90
CA GLY A 29 3.33 -3.94 -12.75
C GLY A 29 3.90 -3.99 -11.33
N GLU A 30 4.94 -3.19 -11.10
CA GLU A 30 5.63 -3.11 -9.81
C GLU A 30 4.93 -2.13 -8.86
N MET A 31 5.10 -2.32 -7.54
CA MET A 31 4.56 -1.36 -6.56
C MET A 31 5.11 0.06 -6.79
N LYS A 32 6.37 0.17 -7.21
CA LYS A 32 7.06 1.44 -7.45
C LYS A 32 6.44 2.26 -8.58
N ASP A 33 5.79 1.61 -9.54
CA ASP A 33 5.11 2.28 -10.65
C ASP A 33 3.97 3.19 -10.17
N HIS A 34 3.48 2.96 -8.95
CA HIS A 34 2.38 3.73 -8.35
C HIS A 34 2.84 4.85 -7.42
N LEU A 35 4.15 5.05 -7.22
CA LEU A 35 4.68 6.16 -6.41
C LEU A 35 4.18 7.54 -6.86
N PRO A 36 4.09 7.87 -8.17
CA PRO A 36 3.53 9.15 -8.60
C PRO A 36 2.06 9.33 -8.20
N LEU A 37 1.27 8.26 -8.21
CA LEU A 37 -0.13 8.31 -7.77
C LEU A 37 -0.23 8.55 -6.26
N LEU A 38 0.58 7.84 -5.46
CA LEU A 38 0.67 8.06 -4.02
C LEU A 38 1.05 9.53 -3.70
N GLN A 39 2.05 10.08 -4.36
CA GLN A 39 2.44 11.48 -4.16
C GLN A 39 1.28 12.42 -4.50
N LYS A 40 0.59 12.19 -5.62
CA LYS A 40 -0.59 12.98 -6.00
C LYS A 40 -1.67 12.96 -4.89
N ARG A 41 -1.93 11.80 -4.27
CA ARG A 41 -2.91 11.69 -3.18
C ARG A 41 -2.49 12.46 -1.93
N ILE A 42 -1.20 12.41 -1.57
CA ILE A 42 -0.66 13.19 -0.47
C ILE A 42 -0.81 14.69 -0.76
N ASP A 43 -0.51 15.13 -1.99
CA ASP A 43 -0.64 16.54 -2.41
C ASP A 43 -2.10 17.00 -2.39
N ASP A 44 -3.02 16.18 -2.89
CA ASP A 44 -4.46 16.47 -2.89
C ASP A 44 -5.00 16.59 -1.44
N ALA A 45 -4.59 15.67 -0.55
CA ALA A 45 -4.95 15.71 0.87
C ALA A 45 -4.36 16.95 1.58
N THR A 46 -3.10 17.27 1.30
CA THR A 46 -2.41 18.44 1.85
C THR A 46 -3.06 19.74 1.39
N LYS A 47 -3.49 19.83 0.13
CA LYS A 47 -4.26 20.99 -0.37
C LYS A 47 -5.61 21.13 0.32
N ALA A 48 -6.29 20.01 0.59
CA ALA A 48 -7.59 20.02 1.26
C ALA A 48 -7.48 20.41 2.75
N LEU A 49 -6.39 20.01 3.42
CA LEU A 49 -6.14 20.34 4.82
C LEU A 49 -4.67 20.70 5.09
N PRO A 50 -4.25 21.95 4.81
CA PRO A 50 -2.83 22.34 4.84
C PRO A 50 -2.16 22.29 6.22
N ALA A 51 -2.96 22.40 7.30
CA ALA A 51 -2.44 22.35 8.67
C ALA A 51 -2.12 20.92 9.14
N ALA A 52 -2.61 19.90 8.44
CA ALA A 52 -2.38 18.51 8.78
C ALA A 52 -1.10 17.97 8.16
N LYS A 53 -0.47 17.00 8.84
CA LYS A 53 0.68 16.27 8.32
C LYS A 53 0.21 14.96 7.72
N PHE A 54 0.27 14.89 6.38
CA PHE A 54 -0.04 13.69 5.63
C PHE A 54 1.22 12.89 5.30
N SER A 55 1.06 11.58 5.29
CA SER A 55 2.03 10.62 4.75
C SER A 55 1.25 9.49 4.07
N GLY A 56 1.95 8.58 3.41
CA GLY A 56 1.29 7.41 2.85
C GLY A 56 2.28 6.31 2.50
N ASN A 57 1.75 5.16 2.16
CA ASN A 57 2.50 4.00 1.70
C ASN A 57 1.72 3.30 0.58
N ILE A 58 2.39 2.36 -0.11
CA ILE A 58 1.73 1.39 -0.98
C ILE A 58 1.84 0.04 -0.31
N GLU A 59 0.71 -0.63 -0.15
CA GLU A 59 0.60 -1.92 0.52
C GLU A 59 0.20 -2.98 -0.49
N GLN A 60 0.84 -4.13 -0.43
CA GLN A 60 0.52 -5.29 -1.23
C GLN A 60 0.30 -6.48 -0.30
N GLN A 61 -0.95 -6.95 -0.27
CA GLN A 61 -1.37 -8.05 0.57
C GLN A 61 -1.45 -9.31 -0.27
N TRP A 62 -0.63 -10.30 0.06
CA TRP A 62 -0.63 -11.60 -0.56
C TRP A 62 -1.49 -12.57 0.22
N TYR A 63 -2.32 -13.32 -0.51
CA TYR A 63 -3.09 -14.42 0.04
C TYR A 63 -2.40 -15.73 -0.36
N GLU A 64 -1.53 -16.26 0.51
CA GLU A 64 -0.97 -17.60 0.32
C GLU A 64 -1.84 -18.64 1.04
N GLY A 65 -2.46 -19.54 0.24
CA GLY A 65 -3.15 -20.74 0.70
C GLY A 65 -4.68 -20.69 0.58
N LEU A 66 -5.24 -21.64 -0.16
CA LEU A 66 -6.64 -22.07 -0.01
C LEU A 66 -6.67 -23.14 1.09
N GLY A 67 -7.07 -22.79 2.32
CA GLY A 67 -7.16 -23.75 3.44
C GLY A 67 -6.99 -23.13 4.83
N SER A 68 -6.78 -23.98 5.85
CA SER A 68 -6.72 -23.63 7.29
C SER A 68 -5.45 -22.89 7.74
N ASN A 69 -4.43 -22.76 6.88
CA ASN A 69 -3.18 -22.05 7.18
C ASN A 69 -3.06 -20.79 6.31
N LYS A 70 -3.96 -19.83 6.51
CA LYS A 70 -3.93 -18.54 5.82
C LYS A 70 -2.76 -17.72 6.35
N ARG A 71 -1.67 -17.61 5.57
CA ARG A 71 -0.60 -16.66 5.87
C ARG A 71 -0.89 -15.37 5.13
N HIS A 72 -0.88 -14.26 5.86
CA HIS A 72 -1.01 -12.94 5.28
C HIS A 72 0.38 -12.32 5.21
N LYS A 73 0.96 -12.29 4.01
CA LYS A 73 2.17 -11.51 3.76
C LYS A 73 1.76 -10.12 3.30
N TYR A 74 2.24 -9.09 3.99
CA TYR A 74 2.14 -7.71 3.56
C TYR A 74 3.51 -7.23 3.11
N GLU A 75 3.55 -6.61 1.94
CA GLU A 75 4.68 -5.82 1.47
C GLU A 75 4.27 -4.35 1.53
N THR A 76 5.08 -3.52 2.17
CA THR A 76 4.83 -2.08 2.28
C THR A 76 6.01 -1.33 1.67
N LEU A 77 5.75 -0.55 0.63
CA LEU A 77 6.73 0.32 -0.01
C LEU A 77 6.77 1.66 0.73
N ASP A 78 7.92 1.98 1.32
CA ASP A 78 8.19 3.32 1.86
C ASP A 78 8.46 4.29 0.69
N PRO A 79 7.66 5.34 0.51
CA PRO A 79 7.83 6.26 -0.63
C PRO A 79 9.09 7.12 -0.55
N LYS A 80 9.69 7.29 0.63
CA LYS A 80 10.88 8.14 0.81
C LYS A 80 12.17 7.39 0.48
N THR A 81 12.25 6.12 0.90
CA THR A 81 13.45 5.30 0.69
C THR A 81 13.34 4.41 -0.54
N GLY A 82 12.11 4.13 -1.01
CA GLY A 82 11.85 3.16 -2.07
C GLY A 82 12.09 1.71 -1.62
N GLU A 83 12.27 1.48 -0.32
CA GLU A 83 12.46 0.16 0.27
C GLU A 83 11.11 -0.53 0.51
N ILE A 84 11.09 -1.85 0.28
CA ILE A 84 9.94 -2.69 0.59
C ILE A 84 10.20 -3.37 1.94
N LYS A 85 9.30 -3.16 2.88
CA LYS A 85 9.27 -3.90 4.16
C LYS A 85 8.27 -5.02 4.05
N GLU A 86 8.69 -6.22 4.45
CA GLU A 86 7.82 -7.39 4.48
C GLU A 86 7.37 -7.66 5.92
N THR A 87 6.09 -7.99 6.09
CA THR A 87 5.53 -8.45 7.36
C THR A 87 4.68 -9.68 7.11
N VAL A 88 4.90 -10.74 7.88
CA VAL A 88 4.18 -12.01 7.75
C VAL A 88 3.39 -12.25 9.04
N TYR A 89 2.08 -12.45 8.89
CA TYR A 89 1.16 -12.87 9.95
C TYR A 89 0.64 -14.28 9.69
#